data_AF-A0A8J2VJV5-F1
#
_entry.id   AF-A0A8J2VJV5-F1
#
_cell.length_a   1.000
_cell.length_b   1.000
_cell.length_c   1.000
_cell.angle_alpha   90.00
_cell.angle_beta   90.00
_cell.angle_gamma   90.00
#
_symmetry.space_group_name_H-M   'P 1'
#
loop_
_entity.id
_entity.type
_entity.pdbx_description
1 polymer ?
#
loop_
_entity_poly.entity_id
_entity_poly.type
_entity_poly.pdbx_seq_one_letter_code
_entity_poly.pdbx_strand_id
1 'polypeptide(L)'
;MQQQNQQQLQQALQAVQQAQQAITQAQNQANPQALQQAQQQLQQAQQQVQQMQNQAGQLNTQQQQQLQQARQQLQQAQQSIQQSQK
;
A
#
# COMPACT_ATOMS: atom_id res chain seq x y z
N MET A 1 14.68 -8.62 16.43
CA MET A 1 14.49 -7.37 15.65
C MET A 1 14.29 -7.66 14.16
N GLN A 2 15.28 -8.18 13.41
CA GLN A 2 15.12 -8.39 11.95
C GLN A 2 13.95 -9.29 11.51
N GLN A 3 13.63 -10.33 12.29
CA GLN A 3 12.53 -11.25 11.96
C GLN A 3 11.14 -10.62 12.18
N GLN A 4 11.02 -9.72 13.15
CA GLN A 4 9.78 -8.97 13.43
C GLN A 4 9.51 -7.95 12.32
N ASN A 5 10.56 -7.24 11.87
CA ASN A 5 10.45 -6.31 10.75
C ASN A 5 10.06 -7.02 9.44
N GLN A 6 10.48 -8.28 9.27
CA GLN A 6 10.08 -9.07 8.10
C GLN A 6 8.56 -9.33 8.08
N GLN A 7 7.98 -9.73 9.22
CA GLN A 7 6.53 -9.95 9.31
C GLN A 7 5.75 -8.65 9.10
N GLN A 8 6.20 -7.54 9.68
CA GLN A 8 5.56 -6.24 9.50
C GLN A 8 5.65 -5.75 8.05
N LEU A 9 6.79 -5.96 7.38
CA LEU A 9 6.93 -5.66 5.97
C LEU A 9 5.96 -6.49 5.12
N GLN A 10 5.84 -7.78 5.43
CA GLN A 10 4.98 -8.68 4.68
C GLN A 10 3.50 -8.29 4.81
N GLN A 11 3.07 -7.88 6.01
CA GLN A 11 1.74 -7.30 6.22
C GLN A 11 1.54 -6.01 5.42
N ALA A 12 2.51 -5.10 5.44
CA ALA A 12 2.44 -3.86 4.68
C ALA A 12 2.31 -4.13 3.18
N LEU A 13 3.11 -5.05 2.62
CA LEU A 13 3.03 -5.45 1.22
C LEU A 13 1.67 -6.04 0.86
N GLN A 14 1.12 -6.90 1.73
CA GLN A 14 -0.19 -7.50 1.52
C GLN A 14 -1.30 -6.45 1.55
N ALA A 15 -1.23 -5.49 2.47
CA ALA A 15 -2.18 -4.38 2.54
C ALA A 15 -2.13 -3.51 1.27
N VAL A 16 -0.93 -3.24 0.75
CA VAL A 16 -0.77 -2.49 -0.52
C VAL A 16 -1.39 -3.25 -1.69
N GLN A 17 -1.13 -4.56 -1.82
CA GLN A 17 -1.75 -5.36 -2.89
C GLN A 17 -3.27 -5.39 -2.81
N GLN A 18 -3.83 -5.56 -1.60
CA GLN A 18 -5.27 -5.55 -1.39
C GLN A 18 -5.88 -4.21 -1.78
N ALA A 19 -5.30 -3.10 -1.33
CA ALA A 19 -5.76 -1.76 -1.70
C ALA A 19 -5.70 -1.56 -3.22
N GLN A 20 -4.62 -1.97 -3.88
CA GLN A 20 -4.45 -1.82 -5.32
C GLN A 20 -5.47 -2.66 -6.12
N GLN A 21 -5.77 -3.88 -5.69
CA GLN A 21 -6.84 -4.68 -6.29
C GLN A 21 -8.21 -4.06 -6.07
N ALA A 22 -8.51 -3.59 -4.85
CA ALA A 22 -9.78 -2.96 -4.54
C ALA A 22 -10.01 -1.70 -5.38
N ILE A 23 -8.98 -0.87 -5.58
CA ILE A 23 -9.04 0.30 -6.45
C ILE A 23 -9.31 -0.10 -7.88
N THR A 24 -8.55 -1.05 -8.41
CA THR A 24 -8.72 -1.52 -9.80
C THR A 24 -10.12 -2.07 -10.04
N GLN A 25 -10.66 -2.86 -9.11
CA GLN A 25 -12.03 -3.37 -9.21
C GLN A 25 -13.06 -2.24 -9.12
N ALA A 26 -12.90 -1.31 -8.17
CA ALA A 26 -13.80 -0.18 -8.02
C ALA A 26 -13.83 0.71 -9.27
N GLN A 27 -12.67 0.95 -9.88
CA GLN A 27 -12.54 1.68 -11.14
C GLN A 27 -13.24 0.97 -12.29
N ASN A 28 -12.98 -0.33 -12.46
CA ASN A 28 -13.59 -1.13 -13.52
C ASN A 28 -15.11 -1.20 -13.40
N GLN A 29 -15.64 -1.20 -12.18
CA GLN A 29 -17.07 -1.23 -11.91
C GLN A 29 -17.71 0.17 -11.89
N ALA A 30 -16.91 1.24 -12.05
CA ALA A 30 -17.33 2.62 -11.83
C ALA A 30 -18.14 2.79 -10.52
N ASN A 31 -17.76 2.06 -9.48
CA ASN A 31 -18.50 1.99 -8.23
C ASN A 31 -17.88 2.93 -7.19
N PRO A 32 -18.53 4.07 -6.87
CA PRO A 32 -17.98 5.04 -5.93
C PRO A 32 -17.91 4.52 -4.48
N GLN A 33 -18.82 3.63 -4.07
CA GLN A 33 -18.75 3.04 -2.72
C GLN A 33 -17.57 2.07 -2.60
N ALA A 34 -17.32 1.27 -3.63
CA ALA A 34 -16.15 0.40 -3.68
C ALA A 34 -14.85 1.23 -3.70
N LEU A 35 -14.86 2.36 -4.41
CA LEU A 35 -13.70 3.27 -4.44
C LEU A 35 -13.43 3.86 -3.06
N GLN A 36 -14.47 4.23 -2.32
CA GLN A 36 -14.35 4.76 -0.96
C GLN A 36 -13.79 3.71 0.01
N GLN A 37 -14.23 2.45 -0.09
CA GLN A 37 -13.65 1.35 0.69
C GLN A 37 -12.19 1.10 0.32
N ALA A 38 -11.88 1.10 -0.97
CA ALA A 38 -10.52 0.93 -1.46
C ALA A 38 -9.60 2.08 -1.00
N GLN A 39 -10.13 3.30 -0.90
CA GLN A 39 -9.41 4.46 -0.35
C GLN A 39 -9.07 4.28 1.13
N GLN A 40 -9.98 3.71 1.93
CA GLN A 40 -9.70 3.39 3.33
C GLN A 40 -8.60 2.31 3.46
N GLN A 41 -8.66 1.25 2.65
CA GLN A 41 -7.62 0.22 2.62
C GLN A 41 -6.26 0.81 2.21
N LEU A 42 -6.26 1.69 1.22
CA LEU A 42 -5.06 2.39 0.78
C LEU A 42 -4.44 3.22 1.91
N GLN A 43 -5.27 3.95 2.66
CA GLN A 43 -4.80 4.77 3.77
C GLN A 43 -4.20 3.90 4.90
N GLN A 44 -4.80 2.76 5.20
CA GLN A 44 -4.26 1.81 6.17
C GLN A 44 -2.92 1.22 5.71
N ALA A 45 -2.83 0.81 4.44
CA ALA A 45 -1.59 0.32 3.84
C ALA A 45 -0.49 1.41 3.85
N GLN A 46 -0.86 2.67 3.59
CA GLN A 46 0.05 3.81 3.64
C GLN A 46 0.64 4.02 5.04
N GLN A 47 -0.16 3.90 6.09
CA GLN A 47 0.34 3.96 7.47
C GLN A 47 1.32 2.84 7.80
N GLN A 48 1.02 1.59 7.39
CA GLN A 48 1.91 0.45 7.64
C GLN A 48 3.26 0.61 6.91
N VAL A 49 3.22 1.01 5.63
CA VAL A 49 4.44 1.27 4.85
C VAL A 49 5.25 2.43 5.45
N GLN A 50 4.59 3.46 5.97
CA GLN A 50 5.29 4.59 6.59
C GLN A 50 5.96 4.19 7.92
N GLN A 51 5.33 3.34 8.72
CA GLN A 51 5.96 2.76 9.91
C GLN A 51 7.19 1.91 9.55
N MET A 52 7.09 1.10 8.48
CA MET A 52 8.22 0.31 7.99
C MET A 52 9.34 1.19 7.44
N GLN A 53 9.00 2.33 6.85
CA GLN A 53 9.99 3.29 6.36
C GLN A 53 10.78 3.95 7.49
N ASN A 54 10.14 4.28 8.60
CA ASN A 54 10.88 4.78 9.77
C ASN A 54 11.86 3.72 10.32
N GLN A 55 11.57 2.45 10.09
CA GLN A 55 12.43 1.31 10.45
C GLN A 55 13.36 0.86 9.31
N ALA A 56 13.40 1.57 8.18
CA ALA A 56 14.14 1.15 6.98
C ALA A 56 15.64 0.99 7.24
N GLY A 57 16.22 1.75 8.15
CA GLY A 57 17.63 1.62 8.57
C GLY A 57 17.96 0.29 9.25
N GLN A 58 16.95 -0.47 9.70
CA GLN A 58 17.11 -1.80 10.32
C GLN A 58 16.74 -2.94 9.35
N LEU A 59 16.19 -2.61 8.19
CA LEU A 59 15.85 -3.56 7.13
C LEU A 59 17.10 -3.95 6.36
N ASN A 60 17.14 -5.21 5.91
CA ASN A 60 18.17 -5.62 4.96
C ASN A 60 17.90 -5.05 3.55
N THR A 61 18.86 -5.17 2.65
CA THR A 61 18.77 -4.63 1.28
C THR A 61 17.52 -5.10 0.53
N GLN A 62 17.17 -6.38 0.67
CA GLN A 62 16.02 -6.97 -0.03
C GLN A 62 14.69 -6.42 0.52
N GLN A 63 14.59 -6.27 1.84
CA GLN A 63 13.43 -5.70 2.51
C GLN A 63 13.26 -4.20 2.18
N GLN A 64 14.37 -3.45 2.08
CA GLN A 64 14.32 -2.06 1.63
C GLN A 64 13.81 -1.93 0.20
N GLN A 65 14.24 -2.82 -0.71
CA GLN A 65 13.74 -2.84 -2.10
C GLN A 65 12.25 -3.12 -2.16
N GLN A 66 11.77 -4.13 -1.42
CA GLN A 66 10.34 -4.44 -1.32
C GLN A 66 9.55 -3.25 -0.77
N LEU A 67 10.06 -2.59 0.26
CA LEU A 67 9.43 -1.42 0.85
C LEU A 67 9.36 -0.24 -0.14
N GLN A 68 10.43 0.01 -0.90
CA GLN A 68 10.42 1.03 -1.96
C GLN A 68 9.38 0.71 -3.03
N GLN A 69 9.28 -0.56 -3.44
CA GLN A 69 8.27 -1.00 -4.40
C GLN A 69 6.85 -0.77 -3.86
N ALA A 70 6.60 -1.10 -2.59
CA ALA A 70 5.33 -0.84 -1.92
C ALA A 70 4.97 0.65 -1.90
N ARG A 71 5.94 1.54 -1.66
CA ARG A 71 5.73 3.00 -1.70
C ARG A 71 5.35 3.49 -3.09
N GLN A 72 6.02 3.02 -4.13
CA GLN A 72 5.66 3.37 -5.51
C GLN A 72 4.24 2.89 -5.86
N GLN A 73 3.90 1.66 -5.48
CA GLN A 73 2.57 1.09 -5.70
C GLN A 73 1.48 1.89 -4.97
N LEU A 74 1.72 2.32 -3.74
CA LEU A 74 0.82 3.20 -3.00
C LEU A 74 0.62 4.54 -3.69
N GLN A 75 1.71 5.17 -4.15
CA GLN A 75 1.64 6.47 -4.80
C GLN A 75 0.85 6.39 -6.12
N GLN A 76 1.08 5.35 -6.90
CA GLN A 76 0.34 5.09 -8.13
C GLN A 76 -1.14 4.85 -7.83
N ALA A 77 -1.45 4.00 -6.86
CA ALA A 77 -2.82 3.72 -6.42
C ALA A 77 -3.54 4.99 -5.92
N GLN A 78 -2.84 5.87 -5.20
CA GLN A 78 -3.37 7.13 -4.72
C GLN A 78 -3.71 8.09 -5.87
N GLN A 79 -2.85 8.16 -6.89
CA GLN A 79 -3.12 8.91 -8.12
C GLN A 79 -4.31 8.33 -8.89
N SER A 80 -4.41 7.01 -8.99
CA SER A 80 -5.52 6.31 -9.64
C SER A 80 -6.87 6.67 -9.00
N ILE A 81 -6.96 6.65 -7.66
CA ILE A 81 -8.18 7.09 -6.96
C ILE A 81 -8.50 8.56 -7.28
N GLN A 82 -7.50 9.44 -7.24
CA GLN A 82 -7.69 10.86 -7.47
C GLN A 82 -8.20 11.16 -8.88
N GLN A 83 -7.75 10.40 -9.88
CA GLN A 83 -8.25 10.49 -11.25
C GLN A 83 -9.69 9.98 -11.37
N SER A 84 -10.07 8.95 -10.63
CA SER A 84 -11.44 8.41 -10.64
C SER A 84 -12.47 9.26 -9.89
N GLN A 85 -12.01 10.24 -9.09
CA GLN A 85 -12.88 11.19 -8.39
C GLN A 85 -13.04 12.53 -9.13
N LYS A 86 -12.33 12.73 -10.25
CA LYS A 86 -12.48 13.90 -11.13
C LYS A 86 -13.56 13.64 -12.18
#